data_AF-A6SUQ0-F1
#
_entry.id   AF-A6SUQ0-F1
#
_cell.length_a   1.000
_cell.length_b   1.000
_cell.length_c   1.000
_cell.angle_alpha   90.00
_cell.angle_beta   90.00
_cell.angle_gamma   90.00
#
_symmetry.space_group_name_H-M   'P 1'
#
loop_
_entity.id
_entity.type
_entity.pdbx_description
1 polymer ?
#
loop_
_entity_poly.entity_id
_entity_poly.type
_entity_poly.pdbx_seq_one_letter_code
_entity_poly.pdbx_strand_id
1 'polypeptide(L)'
;MSCSWPTASGYNIVRPQKSWPPDKGLVSCHVSGRMRARQIIKTRNQPSTMSKDNIQEVVKKSLEKYFKDLGEQMPSNVYEMVVFTVEKPILEAVMERAEGNQSHAADMLGINRNTLRKKLQQHDLL
;
A
#
# COMPACT_ATOMS: atom_id res chain seq x y z
N MET A 1 -23.75 36.02 25.99
CA MET A 1 -23.69 34.55 26.07
C MET A 1 -24.76 33.95 25.18
N SER A 2 -24.47 32.76 24.63
CA SER A 2 -25.40 31.89 23.87
C SER A 2 -25.63 32.28 22.41
N CYS A 3 -24.86 31.68 21.50
CA CYS A 3 -25.36 31.40 20.15
C CYS A 3 -25.28 29.90 19.91
N SER A 4 -26.47 29.31 19.85
CA SER A 4 -26.76 27.90 19.60
C SER A 4 -26.53 27.56 18.14
N TRP A 5 -25.90 26.42 17.84
CA TRP A 5 -25.85 25.85 16.49
C TRP A 5 -27.15 25.10 16.20
N PRO A 6 -27.76 25.25 15.01
CA PRO A 6 -28.85 24.38 14.58
C PRO A 6 -28.32 23.10 13.92
N THR A 7 -28.92 21.98 14.32
CA THR A 7 -28.74 20.65 13.73
C THR A 7 -29.59 20.52 12.48
N ALA A 8 -28.98 20.27 11.32
CA ALA A 8 -29.64 19.77 10.10
C ALA A 8 -28.68 18.77 9.46
N SER A 9 -28.87 17.46 9.67
CA SER A 9 -29.74 16.58 8.89
C SER A 9 -29.46 16.62 7.39
N GLY A 10 -28.76 15.57 6.93
CA GLY A 10 -28.94 14.98 5.61
C GLY A 10 -28.44 15.77 4.40
N TYR A 11 -27.13 15.72 4.12
CA TYR A 11 -26.65 15.85 2.74
C TYR A 11 -25.53 14.85 2.45
N ASN A 12 -25.82 13.98 1.49
CA ASN A 12 -24.98 12.96 0.89
C ASN A 12 -24.00 13.68 -0.07
N ILE A 13 -22.73 13.84 0.31
CA ILE A 13 -21.72 14.51 -0.52
C ILE A 13 -20.83 13.46 -1.17
N VAL A 14 -21.21 13.14 -2.41
CA VAL A 14 -20.39 12.42 -3.39
C VAL A 14 -19.09 13.19 -3.62
N ARG A 15 -17.94 12.56 -3.37
CA ARG A 15 -16.62 13.12 -3.72
C ARG A 15 -16.51 13.23 -5.25
N PRO A 16 -16.25 14.42 -5.82
CA PRO A 16 -16.13 14.57 -7.26
C PRO A 16 -14.75 14.11 -7.74
N GLN A 17 -14.75 13.17 -8.69
CA GLN A 17 -13.62 12.89 -9.57
C GLN A 17 -13.19 14.17 -10.30
N LYS A 18 -11.89 14.45 -10.31
CA LYS A 18 -11.30 15.55 -11.08
C LYS A 18 -10.34 14.96 -12.11
N SER A 19 -10.83 14.94 -13.33
CA SER A 19 -10.09 14.77 -14.57
C SER A 19 -9.03 15.87 -14.73
N TRP A 20 -7.85 15.50 -15.22
CA TRP A 20 -6.81 16.41 -15.67
C TRP A 20 -6.91 16.61 -17.19
N PRO A 21 -6.78 17.83 -17.75
CA PRO A 21 -6.73 18.06 -19.19
C PRO A 21 -5.34 18.62 -19.62
N PRO A 22 -5.08 18.99 -20.89
CA PRO A 22 -4.16 18.25 -21.74
C PRO A 22 -2.96 19.10 -22.27
N ASP A 23 -1.97 18.39 -22.80
CA ASP A 23 -1.12 18.68 -23.96
C ASP A 23 -0.66 20.13 -24.23
N LYS A 24 0.62 20.40 -23.95
CA LYS A 24 1.42 21.44 -24.62
C LYS A 24 2.89 21.01 -24.70
N GLY A 25 3.50 21.09 -25.88
CA GLY A 25 4.95 21.24 -25.98
C GLY A 25 5.67 20.37 -27.01
N LEU A 26 5.36 20.58 -28.29
CA LEU A 26 6.12 20.08 -29.43
C LEU A 26 7.41 20.92 -29.57
N VAL A 27 8.61 20.30 -29.52
CA VAL A 27 9.83 20.89 -30.08
C VAL A 27 10.63 19.81 -30.80
N SER A 28 10.63 19.89 -32.12
CA SER A 28 11.46 19.12 -33.04
C SER A 28 12.81 19.82 -33.18
N CYS A 29 13.91 19.10 -32.95
CA CYS A 29 15.26 19.56 -33.25
C CYS A 29 15.99 18.45 -34.00
N HIS A 30 16.23 18.69 -35.29
CA HIS A 30 16.97 17.79 -36.18
C HIS A 30 18.47 17.98 -35.92
N VAL A 31 19.17 16.93 -35.48
CA VAL A 31 20.65 16.88 -35.51
C VAL A 31 21.07 15.63 -36.24
N SER A 32 21.78 15.86 -37.34
CA SER A 32 22.44 14.89 -38.19
C SER A 32 23.81 14.54 -37.59
N GLY A 33 24.15 13.25 -37.45
CA GLY A 33 25.46 12.85 -36.95
C GLY A 33 25.63 11.35 -36.69
N ARG A 34 26.69 10.76 -37.23
CA ARG A 34 26.95 9.32 -37.43
C ARG A 34 27.49 8.56 -36.20
N MET A 35 27.13 7.28 -36.15
CA MET A 35 27.83 6.09 -35.61
C MET A 35 28.56 6.15 -34.26
N ARG A 36 28.06 5.38 -33.29
CA ARG A 36 28.80 4.23 -32.71
C ARG A 36 27.86 3.30 -31.93
N ALA A 37 28.04 2.00 -32.16
CA ALA A 37 27.44 0.94 -31.37
C ALA A 37 27.91 1.02 -29.92
N ARG A 38 26.97 1.00 -28.97
CA ARG A 38 27.15 0.57 -27.58
C ARG A 38 25.80 0.07 -27.08
N GLN A 39 25.84 -1.15 -26.55
CA GLN A 39 24.72 -1.97 -26.10
C GLN A 39 23.45 -1.20 -25.75
N ILE A 40 22.37 -1.54 -26.46
CA ILE A 40 21.00 -1.27 -26.05
C ILE A 40 20.84 -1.84 -24.64
N ILE A 41 20.66 -0.93 -23.69
CA ILE A 41 20.20 -1.22 -22.34
C ILE A 41 18.96 -2.08 -22.52
N LYS A 42 19.03 -3.34 -22.07
CA LYS A 42 17.88 -4.25 -22.01
C LYS A 42 16.91 -3.64 -21.00
N THR A 43 16.13 -2.64 -21.43
CA THR A 43 14.90 -2.27 -20.75
C THR A 43 14.12 -3.57 -20.64
N ARG A 44 14.09 -4.18 -19.46
CA ARG A 44 13.13 -5.24 -19.17
C ARG A 44 11.76 -4.59 -19.31
N ASN A 45 11.23 -4.61 -20.52
CA ASN A 45 9.84 -4.35 -20.80
C ASN A 45 9.08 -5.55 -20.25
N GLN A 46 8.82 -5.53 -18.95
CA GLN A 46 7.85 -6.43 -18.36
C GLN A 46 6.49 -5.89 -18.78
N PRO A 47 5.68 -6.63 -19.54
CA PRO A 47 4.30 -6.23 -19.78
C PRO A 47 3.61 -6.16 -18.42
N SER A 48 3.19 -4.96 -18.03
CA SER A 48 2.36 -4.70 -16.87
C SER A 48 0.97 -5.26 -17.14
N THR A 49 0.83 -6.59 -17.10
CA THR A 49 -0.45 -7.19 -16.83
C THR A 49 -0.79 -6.80 -15.40
N MET A 50 -1.94 -6.16 -15.20
CA MET A 50 -2.57 -6.03 -13.89
C MET A 50 -2.99 -7.44 -13.41
N SER A 51 -2.01 -8.33 -13.24
CA SER A 51 -2.23 -9.62 -12.63
C SER A 51 -2.55 -9.34 -11.18
N LYS A 52 -3.69 -9.87 -10.73
CA LYS A 52 -4.00 -9.99 -9.30
C LYS A 52 -2.97 -10.95 -8.72
N ASP A 53 -1.74 -10.49 -8.55
CA ASP A 53 -0.68 -11.27 -7.95
C ASP A 53 -1.23 -11.77 -6.61
N ASN A 54 -1.26 -13.08 -6.45
CA ASN A 54 -1.72 -13.68 -5.21
C ASN A 54 -0.84 -13.13 -4.07
N ILE A 55 -1.43 -12.75 -2.94
CA ILE A 55 -0.69 -12.21 -1.78
C ILE A 55 0.48 -13.14 -1.41
N GLN A 56 0.28 -14.46 -1.55
CA GLN A 56 1.32 -15.47 -1.32
C GLN A 56 2.53 -15.30 -2.25
N GLU A 57 2.31 -14.99 -3.53
CA GLU A 57 3.38 -14.76 -4.50
C GLU A 57 4.12 -13.46 -4.22
N VAL A 58 3.41 -12.41 -3.80
CA VAL A 58 4.02 -11.12 -3.45
C VAL A 58 4.93 -11.27 -2.22
N VAL A 59 4.47 -11.98 -1.19
CA VAL A 59 5.27 -12.27 0.01
C VAL A 59 6.51 -13.10 -0.37
N LYS A 60 6.34 -14.15 -1.18
CA LYS A 60 7.47 -14.98 -1.65
C LYS A 60 8.51 -14.16 -2.41
N LYS A 61 8.08 -13.35 -3.39
CA LYS A 61 8.98 -12.46 -4.17
C LYS A 61 9.72 -11.46 -3.25
N SER A 62 9.06 -10.98 -2.19
CA SER A 62 9.66 -10.05 -1.23
C SER A 62 10.71 -10.72 -0.34
N LEU A 63 10.42 -11.93 0.14
CA LEU A 63 11.39 -12.73 0.89
C LEU A 63 12.60 -13.12 0.06
N GLU A 64 12.41 -13.51 -1.19
CA GLU A 64 13.53 -13.82 -2.11
C GLU A 64 14.45 -12.62 -2.32
N LYS A 65 13.92 -11.38 -2.33
CA LYS A 65 14.73 -10.17 -2.38
C LYS A 65 15.49 -9.95 -1.08
N TYR A 66 14.78 -10.05 0.06
CA TYR A 66 15.38 -9.93 1.38
C TYR A 66 16.58 -10.89 1.58
N PHE A 67 16.45 -12.15 1.18
CA PHE A 67 17.56 -13.11 1.28
C PHE A 67 18.72 -12.81 0.31
N LYS A 68 18.46 -12.22 -0.85
CA LYS A 68 19.53 -11.78 -1.76
C LYS A 68 20.30 -10.60 -1.18
N ASP A 69 19.62 -9.69 -0.50
CA ASP A 69 20.21 -8.51 0.11
C ASP A 69 21.01 -8.86 1.39
N LEU A 70 20.66 -9.95 2.07
CA LEU A 70 21.35 -10.42 3.27
C LEU A 70 22.77 -10.97 3.01
N GLY A 71 23.07 -11.44 1.80
CA GLY A 71 24.37 -12.03 1.46
C GLY A 71 24.68 -13.29 2.30
N GLU A 72 25.75 -13.23 3.11
CA GLU A 72 26.26 -14.37 3.91
C GLU A 72 25.82 -14.35 5.38
N GLN A 73 25.06 -13.34 5.81
CA GLN A 73 24.60 -13.25 7.21
C GLN A 73 23.44 -14.22 7.45
N MET A 74 23.40 -14.85 8.63
CA MET A 74 22.25 -15.69 9.00
C MET A 74 21.06 -14.80 9.40
N PRO A 75 19.94 -14.86 8.68
CA PRO A 75 18.74 -14.16 9.09
C PRO A 75 18.19 -14.73 10.40
N SER A 76 18.06 -13.89 11.42
CA SER A 76 17.35 -14.23 12.66
C SER A 76 15.96 -13.60 12.66
N ASN A 77 14.98 -14.32 13.21
CA ASN A 77 13.65 -13.79 13.51
C ASN A 77 12.82 -13.30 12.31
N VAL A 78 13.03 -13.89 11.13
CA VAL A 78 12.30 -13.55 9.89
C VAL A 78 10.79 -13.73 10.05
N TYR A 79 10.38 -14.77 10.79
CA TYR A 79 8.95 -15.05 11.02
C TYR A 79 8.26 -13.87 11.70
N GLU A 80 8.79 -13.40 12.83
CA GLU A 80 8.20 -12.26 13.55
C GLU A 80 8.26 -10.98 12.71
N MET A 81 9.35 -10.72 12.00
CA MET A 81 9.46 -9.57 11.11
C MET A 81 8.36 -9.58 10.03
N VAL A 82 8.15 -10.72 9.38
CA VAL A 82 7.13 -10.85 8.32
C VAL A 82 5.74 -10.71 8.91
N VAL A 83 5.45 -11.43 10.01
CA VAL A 83 4.14 -11.36 10.70
C VAL A 83 3.85 -9.93 11.12
N PHE A 84 4.82 -9.24 11.72
CA PHE A 84 4.66 -7.84 12.12
C PHE A 84 4.34 -6.94 10.92
N THR A 85 5.04 -7.15 9.80
CA THR A 85 4.86 -6.35 8.58
C THR A 85 3.50 -6.59 7.92
N VAL A 86 2.97 -7.83 7.94
CA VAL A 86 1.67 -8.14 7.32
C VAL A 86 0.48 -7.88 8.26
N GLU A 87 0.67 -7.98 9.57
CA GLU A 87 -0.39 -7.74 10.54
C GLU A 87 -0.82 -6.27 10.56
N LYS A 88 0.12 -5.33 10.51
CA LYS A 88 -0.18 -3.90 10.50
C LYS A 88 -1.18 -3.48 9.41
N PRO A 89 -0.97 -3.78 8.11
CA PRO A 89 -1.92 -3.39 7.07
C PRO A 89 -3.27 -4.12 7.19
N ILE A 90 -3.30 -5.35 7.74
CA ILE A 90 -4.56 -6.04 8.03
C ILE A 90 -5.35 -5.27 9.10
N LEU A 91 -4.69 -4.89 10.20
CA LEU A 91 -5.32 -4.17 11.29
C LEU A 91 -5.82 -2.78 10.83
N GLU A 92 -5.01 -2.05 10.07
CA GLU A 92 -5.41 -0.76 9.50
C GLU A 92 -6.63 -0.89 8.60
N ALA A 93 -6.61 -1.82 7.64
CA ALA A 93 -7.72 -2.02 6.70
C ALA A 93 -9.02 -2.43 7.40
N VAL A 94 -8.95 -3.30 8.41
CA VAL A 94 -10.14 -3.70 9.18
C VAL A 94 -10.63 -2.56 10.07
N MET A 95 -9.74 -1.83 10.74
CA MET A 95 -10.13 -0.71 11.59
C MET A 95 -10.76 0.44 10.78
N GLU A 96 -10.25 0.70 9.59
CA GLU A 96 -10.86 1.64 8.63
C GLU A 96 -12.26 1.14 8.21
N ARG A 97 -12.39 -0.14 7.86
CA ARG A 97 -13.67 -0.74 7.46
C ARG A 97 -14.70 -0.76 8.59
N ALA A 98 -14.23 -0.87 9.84
CA ALA A 98 -15.05 -0.84 11.04
C ALA A 98 -15.26 0.57 11.60
N GLU A 99 -14.78 1.62 10.91
CA GLU A 99 -14.91 3.03 11.30
C GLU A 99 -14.41 3.30 12.74
N GLY A 100 -13.35 2.60 13.16
CA GLY A 100 -12.80 2.71 14.52
C GLY A 100 -13.49 1.86 15.59
N ASN A 101 -14.55 1.11 15.25
CA ASN A 101 -15.22 0.22 16.21
C ASN A 101 -14.44 -1.09 16.40
N GLN A 102 -13.69 -1.17 17.50
CA GLN A 102 -12.86 -2.34 17.83
C GLN A 102 -13.64 -3.64 18.02
N SER A 103 -14.88 -3.59 18.53
CA SER A 103 -15.69 -4.81 18.68
C SER A 103 -16.07 -5.35 17.31
N HIS A 104 -16.51 -4.47 16.42
CA HIS A 104 -16.86 -4.85 15.05
C HIS A 104 -15.64 -5.33 14.25
N ALA A 105 -14.48 -4.67 14.40
CA ALA A 105 -13.23 -5.11 13.82
C ALA A 105 -12.79 -6.50 14.33
N ALA A 106 -12.99 -6.77 15.63
CA ALA A 106 -12.67 -8.06 16.22
C ALA A 106 -13.56 -9.18 15.67
N ASP A 107 -14.85 -8.89 15.46
CA ASP A 107 -15.80 -9.81 14.83
C ASP A 107 -15.42 -10.09 13.37
N MET A 108 -14.98 -9.07 12.60
CA MET A 108 -14.50 -9.25 11.23
C MET A 108 -13.24 -10.12 11.15
N LEU A 109 -12.32 -9.95 12.10
CA LEU A 109 -11.07 -10.73 12.17
C LEU A 109 -11.26 -12.11 12.80
N GLY A 110 -12.39 -12.35 13.48
CA GLY A 110 -12.65 -13.59 14.22
C GLY A 110 -11.73 -13.78 15.43
N ILE A 111 -11.26 -12.70 16.04
CA ILE A 111 -10.37 -12.75 17.22
C ILE A 111 -11.02 -12.08 18.42
N ASN A 112 -10.56 -12.42 19.62
CA ASN A 112 -11.03 -11.76 20.83
C ASN A 112 -10.64 -10.26 20.80
N ARG A 113 -11.57 -9.36 21.15
CA ARG A 113 -11.34 -7.91 21.28
C ARG A 113 -10.15 -7.55 22.18
N ASN A 114 -9.90 -8.32 23.24
CA ASN A 114 -8.71 -8.12 24.09
C ASN A 114 -7.41 -8.39 23.33
N THR A 115 -7.41 -9.42 22.47
CA THR A 115 -6.27 -9.74 21.60
C THR A 115 -6.10 -8.65 20.54
N LEU A 116 -7.19 -8.21 19.90
CA LEU A 116 -7.15 -7.11 18.94
C LEU A 116 -6.54 -5.85 19.57
N ARG A 117 -6.99 -5.47 20.77
CA ARG A 117 -6.45 -4.30 21.49
C ARG A 117 -4.95 -4.43 21.74
N LYS A 118 -4.47 -5.59 22.19
CA LYS A 118 -3.03 -5.83 22.39
C LYS A 118 -2.26 -5.68 21.08
N LYS A 119 -2.78 -6.24 19.99
CA LYS A 119 -2.15 -6.10 18.66
C LYS A 119 -2.11 -4.65 18.19
N LEU A 120 -3.20 -3.90 18.34
CA LEU A 120 -3.23 -2.48 17.97
C LEU A 120 -2.21 -1.65 18.78
N GLN A 121 -2.00 -1.95 20.06
CA GLN A 121 -0.96 -1.32 20.88
C GLN A 121 0.46 -1.70 20.44
N GLN A 122 0.69 -2.95 20.01
CA GLN A 122 1.99 -3.39 19.50
C GLN A 122 2.39 -2.72 18.19
N HIS A 123 1.41 -2.27 17.40
CA HIS A 123 1.60 -1.66 16.08
C HIS A 123 1.47 -0.11 16.09
N ASP A 124 1.39 0.49 17.28
CA ASP A 124 1.22 1.94 17.51
C ASP A 124 0.00 2.56 16.82
N LEU A 125 -1.13 1.83 16.79
CA LEU A 125 -2.39 2.26 16.19
C LEU A 125 -3.39 2.82 17.23
N LEU A 126 -2.96 3.00 18.48
CA LEU A 126 -3.81 3.28 19.65
C LEU A 126 -3.09 4.12 20.71
#